data_AF-C6LM30-F1
#
_entry.id   AF-C6LM30-F1
#
_cell.length_a   1.000
_cell.length_b   1.000
_cell.length_c   1.000
_cell.angle_alpha   90.00
_cell.angle_beta   90.00
_cell.angle_gamma   90.00
#
_symmetry.space_group_name_H-M   'P 1'
#
loop_
_entity.id
_entity.type
_entity.pdbx_description
1 polymer ?
#
loop_
_entity_poly.entity_id
_entity_poly.type
_entity_poly.pdbx_seq_one_letter_code
_entity_poly.pdbx_strand_id
1 'polypeptide(L)' 'MKIIGNEQEIKWVMEALKNNCEGCPYGETCERVAKEDYRASGKVNHTCREFLGDRIEFVIESNI' A
#
# COMPACT_ATOMS: atom_id res chain seq x y z
N MET A 1 -0.03 9.11 -5.17
CA MET A 1 1.30 9.48 -4.62
C MET A 1 2.35 8.85 -5.50
N LYS A 2 3.52 9.48 -5.69
CA LYS A 2 4.62 8.93 -6.49
C LYS A 2 5.85 8.78 -5.63
N ILE A 3 6.49 7.62 -5.67
CA ILE A 3 7.72 7.32 -4.94
C ILE A 3 8.77 6.89 -5.95
N ILE A 4 9.89 7.59 -5.96
CA ILE A 4 11.02 7.36 -6.86
C ILE A 4 12.18 6.90 -5.98
N GLY A 5 12.83 5.82 -6.39
CA GLY A 5 13.99 5.28 -5.70
C GLY A 5 14.52 4.06 -6.43
N ASN A 6 15.64 3.52 -5.96
CA ASN A 6 16.14 2.25 -6.47
C ASN A 6 15.29 1.07 -5.97
N GLU A 7 15.52 -0.13 -6.52
CA GLU A 7 14.74 -1.33 -6.17
C GLU A 7 14.74 -1.62 -4.66
N GLN A 8 15.86 -1.41 -3.98
CA GLN A 8 16.00 -1.67 -2.55
C GLN A 8 15.23 -0.64 -1.71
N GLU A 9 15.27 0.64 -2.08
CA GLU A 9 14.50 1.71 -1.45
C GLU A 9 13.00 1.50 -1.61
N ILE A 10 12.56 1.19 -2.83
CA ILE A 10 11.15 0.92 -3.13
C ILE A 10 10.65 -0.28 -2.31
N LYS A 11 11.44 -1.35 -2.24
CA LYS A 11 11.11 -2.52 -1.40
C LYS A 11 11.05 -2.17 0.08
N TRP A 12 11.99 -1.36 0.57
CA TRP A 12 12.01 -0.91 1.96
C TRP A 12 10.77 -0.08 2.31
N VAL A 13 10.38 0.87 1.45
CA VAL A 13 9.19 1.71 1.64
C VAL A 13 7.91 0.87 1.68
N MET A 14 7.77 -0.11 0.76
CA MET A 14 6.61 -1.01 0.78
C MET A 14 6.49 -1.79 2.09
N GLU A 15 7.60 -2.30 2.62
CA GLU A 15 7.60 -3.02 3.90
C GLU A 15 7.36 -2.09 5.10
N ALA A 16 7.92 -0.87 5.08
CA ALA A 16 7.66 0.13 6.11
C ALA A 16 6.17 0.52 6.20
N LEU A 17 5.53 0.74 5.05
CA LEU A 17 4.10 1.08 4.98
C LEU A 17 3.20 -0.05 5.50
N LYS A 18 3.56 -1.32 5.25
CA LYS A 18 2.83 -2.48 5.77
C LYS A 18 2.90 -2.59 7.29
N ASN A 19 4.02 -2.21 7.89
CA ASN A 19 4.26 -2.34 9.33
C ASN A 19 3.72 -1.16 10.15
N ASN A 20 3.30 -0.08 9.50
CA ASN A 20 2.91 1.16 10.18
C ASN A 20 1.48 1.59 9.85
N CYS A 21 0.51 0.69 10.07
CA CYS A 21 -0.91 1.01 9.89
C CYS A 21 -1.34 2.21 10.75
N GLU A 22 -0.80 2.31 11.96
CA GLU A 22 -0.98 3.48 12.83
C GLU A 22 -0.16 4.66 12.26
N GLY A 23 -0.86 5.71 11.80
CA GLY A 23 -0.24 6.84 11.11
C GLY A 23 -0.01 6.62 9.60
N CYS A 24 -0.48 5.51 9.02
CA CYS A 24 -0.47 5.34 7.58
C CYS A 24 -1.37 6.42 6.91
N PRO A 25 -0.88 7.18 5.91
CA PRO A 25 -1.69 8.17 5.19
C PRO A 25 -2.93 7.58 4.53
N TYR A 26 -2.93 6.26 4.31
CA TYR A 26 -4.01 5.52 3.68
C TYR A 26 -4.87 4.73 4.69
N GLY A 27 -4.58 4.80 6.00
CA GLY A 27 -5.18 3.97 7.04
C GLY A 27 -6.70 4.01 7.04
N GLU A 28 -7.30 5.20 7.12
CA GLU A 28 -8.76 5.37 7.14
C GLU A 28 -9.44 4.82 5.87
N THR A 29 -8.83 5.07 4.70
CA THR A 29 -9.40 4.61 3.43
C THR A 29 -9.24 3.10 3.28
N CYS A 30 -8.11 2.53 3.71
CA CYS A 30 -7.86 1.10 3.72
C CYS A 30 -8.86 0.38 4.63
N GLU A 31 -9.11 0.91 5.83
CA GLU A 31 -10.09 0.36 6.77
C GLU A 31 -11.51 0.40 6.20
N ARG A 32 -11.90 1.52 5.58
CA ARG A 32 -13.22 1.65 4.95
C ARG A 32 -13.43 0.60 3.86
N VAL A 33 -12.47 0.46 2.94
CA VAL A 33 -12.56 -0.52 1.84
C VAL A 33 -12.59 -1.95 2.39
N ALA A 34 -11.77 -2.27 3.40
CA ALA A 34 -11.79 -3.59 4.02
C ALA A 34 -13.15 -3.91 4.66
N LYS A 35 -13.79 -2.93 5.32
CA LYS A 35 -15.15 -3.08 5.86
C LYS A 35 -16.20 -3.26 4.75
N GLU A 36 -16.07 -2.56 3.64
CA GLU A 36 -16.96 -2.70 2.48
C GLU A 36 -16.82 -4.08 1.82
N ASP A 37 -15.58 -4.55 1.60
CA ASP A 37 -15.27 -5.89 1.11
C ASP A 37 -15.93 -6.97 1.98
N TYR A 38 -15.76 -6.85 3.30
CA TYR A 38 -16.33 -7.80 4.26
C TYR A 38 -17.86 -7.78 4.24
N ARG A 39 -18.49 -6.60 4.16
CA ARG A 39 -19.96 -6.49 4.05
C ARG A 39 -20.50 -7.11 2.77
N ALA A 40 -19.79 -6.98 1.66
CA ALA A 40 -20.24 -7.48 0.36
C ALA A 40 -20.00 -8.98 0.18
N SER A 41 -18.89 -9.50 0.69
CA SER A 41 -18.39 -10.84 0.33
C SER A 41 -18.08 -11.74 1.53
N GLY A 42 -18.19 -11.24 2.77
CA GLY A 42 -17.84 -11.97 3.99
C GLY A 42 -16.33 -12.13 4.23
N LYS A 43 -15.49 -11.52 3.39
CA LYS A 43 -14.03 -11.53 3.51
C LYS A 43 -13.44 -10.19 3.05
N VAL A 44 -12.22 -9.88 3.48
CA VAL A 44 -11.43 -8.77 2.94
C VAL A 44 -10.77 -9.26 1.66
N ASN A 45 -10.91 -8.52 0.55
CA ASN A 45 -10.44 -8.97 -0.77
C ASN A 45 -9.02 -8.51 -1.10
N HIS A 46 -8.51 -7.50 -0.40
CA HIS A 46 -7.21 -6.89 -0.68
C HIS A 46 -6.32 -6.89 0.56
N THR A 47 -5.07 -7.29 0.39
CA THR A 47 -4.01 -7.07 1.36
C THR A 47 -3.58 -5.60 1.36
N CYS A 48 -2.93 -5.14 2.44
CA CYS A 48 -2.34 -3.79 2.48
C CYS A 48 -1.40 -3.53 1.30
N ARG A 49 -0.66 -4.55 0.85
CA ARG A 49 0.26 -4.43 -0.28
C ARG A 49 -0.48 -4.16 -1.59
N GLU A 50 -1.53 -4.92 -1.88
CA GLU A 50 -2.34 -4.74 -3.09
C GLU A 50 -3.04 -3.39 -3.07
N PHE A 51 -3.66 -3.04 -1.94
CA PHE A 51 -4.35 -1.76 -1.77
C PHE A 51 -3.43 -0.55 -2.00
N LEU A 52 -2.20 -0.59 -1.49
CA LEU A 52 -1.21 0.47 -1.65
C LEU A 52 -0.61 0.48 -3.06
N GLY A 53 -0.39 -0.70 -3.66
CA GLY A 53 0.12 -0.86 -5.03
C GLY A 53 -0.76 -0.17 -6.06
N ASP A 54 -2.08 -0.17 -5.88
CA ASP A 54 -3.02 0.51 -6.77
C ASP A 54 -3.04 2.04 -6.62
N ARG A 55 -2.43 2.59 -5.54
CA ARG A 55 -2.55 4.01 -5.15
C ARG A 55 -1.22 4.76 -5.13
N ILE A 56 -0.12 4.03 -5.13
CA ILE A 56 1.24 4.55 -5.13
C ILE A 56 1.92 4.13 -6.42
N GLU A 57 2.31 5.10 -7.23
CA GLU A 57 3.16 4.87 -8.38
C GLU A 57 4.61 4.72 -7.89
N PHE A 58 5.12 3.50 -7.91
CA PHE A 58 6.54 3.22 -7.62
C PHE A 58 7.33 3.28 -8.92
N VAL A 59 8.29 4.20 -9.00
CA VAL A 59 9.21 4.31 -10.14
C VAL A 59 10.60 3.90 -9.69
N ILE A 60 11.11 2.85 -10.31
CA ILE A 60 12.48 2.38 -10.09
C ILE A 60 13.40 3.21 -10.98
N GLU A 61 14.20 4.08 -10.37
CA GLU A 61 15.31 4.73 -11.08
C GLU A 61 16.51 3.78 -11.08
N SER A 62 16.83 3.26 -12.25
CA SER A 62 18.09 2.59 -12.49
C SER A 62 19.18 3.64 -12.56
N ASN A 63 20.04 3.70 -11.54
CA ASN A 63 21.32 4.39 -11.67
C ASN A 63 22.15 3.62 -12.72
N ILE A 64 22.11 4.09 -13.96
CA ILE A 64 23.06 3.69 -15.02
C ILE A 64 24.41 4.33 -14.69
#